data_AF-G7PMR7-F1
#
_entry.id   AF-G7PMR7-F1
#
_cell.length_a   1.000
_cell.length_b   1.000
_cell.length_c   1.000
_cell.angle_alpha   90.00
_cell.angle_beta   90.00
_cell.angle_gamma   90.00
#
_symmetry.space_group_name_H-M   'P 1'
#
loop_
_entity.id
_entity.type
_entity.pdbx_description
1 polymer ?
#
loop_
_entity_poly.entity_id
_entity_poly.type
_entity_poly.pdbx_seq_one_letter_code
_entity_poly.pdbx_strand_id
1 'polypeptide(L)'
;MDFISIQQLVSGERVEGKVLGFGRGLPDPGAWPTDWRRGPQEAVAREQLKLEEEKKKKLERFNSSRFNLDNLADLENLVQRRKKRLRHRVPPRKPEPLVKPQPQAQVEPVDLEMFLKAAAENQESLIDKYLTDGGDPSAHDKLHRTALHWACLKGHSQLVNKLLAAGATVDARDLLDRTPVFWACRGGHLDILKQLLNQGARVNARDKIGSTPLHVAVRTRHPDCLEHLIECGAHLNAQDKEGDTALHEAVRHGSYKAMKLLLLYGAELGVRNAASVTPVQLARDWQRGIREALQAHVAHPRTRC
;
A
#
# COMPACT_ATOMS: atom_id res chain seq x y z
N MET A 1 20.26 -45.19 15.28
CA MET A 1 21.05 -44.79 16.45
C MET A 1 21.29 -43.30 16.42
N ASP A 2 20.60 -42.49 17.20
CA ASP A 2 19.16 -42.24 17.24
C ASP A 2 19.03 -40.73 17.42
N PHE A 3 17.99 -40.15 16.82
CA PHE A 3 17.68 -38.72 16.92
C PHE A 3 17.39 -38.38 18.39
N ILE A 4 18.15 -37.45 18.97
CA ILE A 4 17.77 -36.80 20.22
C ILE A 4 17.17 -35.43 19.88
N SER A 5 15.84 -35.38 20.01
CA SER A 5 14.96 -34.22 19.87
C SER A 5 15.23 -33.14 20.92
N ILE A 6 15.08 -31.88 20.50
CA ILE A 6 15.22 -30.63 21.29
C ILE A 6 13.99 -30.44 22.21
N GLN A 7 13.70 -31.39 23.10
CA GLN A 7 12.54 -31.28 23.98
C GLN A 7 12.75 -31.60 25.46
N GLN A 8 13.99 -31.68 25.97
CA GLN A 8 14.22 -31.93 27.41
C GLN A 8 15.42 -31.18 28.01
N LEU A 9 15.31 -29.86 28.14
CA LEU A 9 16.16 -29.06 29.03
C LEU A 9 15.33 -28.02 29.82
N VAL A 10 14.20 -28.48 30.35
CA VAL A 10 13.49 -27.84 31.47
C VAL A 10 13.35 -28.87 32.58
N SER A 11 14.35 -28.94 33.46
CA SER A 11 14.23 -29.43 34.84
C SER A 11 15.59 -29.23 35.50
N GLY A 12 15.68 -28.25 36.40
CA GLY A 12 16.91 -27.96 37.12
C GLY A 12 17.23 -29.01 38.16
N GLU A 13 18.52 -29.11 38.52
CA GLU A 13 18.95 -29.34 39.90
C GLU A 13 20.43 -28.99 40.08
N ARG A 14 20.71 -28.42 41.26
CA ARG A 14 22.02 -27.97 41.76
C ARG A 14 22.93 -29.15 42.07
N VAL A 15 24.25 -29.00 41.90
CA VAL A 15 25.24 -29.51 42.88
C VAL A 15 26.46 -28.58 42.95
N GLU A 16 26.90 -28.35 44.19
CA GLU A 16 27.99 -27.50 44.67
C GLU A 16 29.39 -28.00 44.28
N GLY A 17 30.35 -27.08 44.18
CA GLY A 17 31.78 -27.39 44.00
C GLY A 17 32.68 -26.36 44.69
N LYS A 18 33.53 -26.86 45.59
CA LYS A 18 34.26 -26.19 46.68
C LYS A 18 35.35 -25.20 46.27
N VAL A 19 35.58 -24.29 47.22
CA VAL A 19 36.68 -23.34 47.46
C VAL A 19 38.04 -24.03 47.67
N LEU A 20 39.13 -23.34 47.27
CA LEU A 20 40.44 -23.10 47.94
C LEU A 20 41.44 -22.73 46.81
N GLY A 21 42.30 -21.70 46.84
CA GLY A 21 42.75 -20.74 47.85
C GLY A 21 44.22 -20.34 47.51
N PHE A 22 44.61 -19.10 47.85
CA PHE A 22 45.95 -18.44 47.74
C PHE A 22 46.35 -17.82 46.39
N GLY A 23 46.88 -16.59 46.29
CA GLY A 23 47.39 -15.64 47.30
C GLY A 23 47.43 -14.19 46.74
N ARG A 24 47.62 -13.24 47.66
CA ARG A 24 47.35 -11.79 47.53
C ARG A 24 48.33 -11.01 46.62
N GLY A 25 47.79 -9.98 45.97
CA GLY A 25 48.51 -8.79 45.51
C GLY A 25 47.57 -7.58 45.33
N LEU A 26 47.63 -6.66 46.29
CA LEU A 26 47.22 -5.23 46.29
C LEU A 26 45.71 -4.83 46.19
N PRO A 27 45.28 -3.79 46.93
CA PRO A 27 43.88 -3.39 47.07
C PRO A 27 43.51 -2.21 46.16
N ASP A 28 42.34 -2.28 45.52
CA ASP A 28 41.69 -1.09 44.96
C ASP A 28 40.29 -0.87 45.59
N PRO A 29 39.88 0.40 45.79
CA PRO A 29 38.78 0.79 46.65
C PRO A 29 37.46 0.86 45.86
N GLY A 30 36.38 0.35 46.43
CA GLY A 30 35.05 0.62 45.88
C GLY A 30 34.01 -0.46 46.13
N ALA A 31 33.72 -0.77 47.39
CA ALA A 31 32.48 -1.42 47.73
C ALA A 31 31.35 -0.39 47.71
N TRP A 32 30.67 -0.17 46.59
CA TRP A 32 29.35 0.50 46.58
C TRP A 32 28.31 -0.34 45.82
N PRO A 33 27.03 -0.35 46.27
CA PRO A 33 26.01 -1.28 45.81
C PRO A 33 25.58 -1.00 44.36
N THR A 34 25.54 -2.04 43.53
CA THR A 34 24.98 -2.03 42.18
C THR A 34 23.45 -1.97 42.19
N ASP A 35 22.89 -0.85 42.66
CA ASP A 35 21.44 -0.61 42.60
C ASP A 35 21.06 0.81 42.16
N TRP A 36 21.97 1.51 41.49
CA TRP A 36 21.71 2.85 40.94
C TRP A 36 22.18 2.96 39.49
N ARG A 37 21.48 2.25 38.61
CA ARG A 37 21.41 2.62 37.20
C ARG A 37 20.13 2.13 36.51
N ARG A 38 18.96 2.40 37.12
CA ARG A 38 17.72 2.54 36.33
C ARG A 38 17.65 4.00 35.87
N GLY A 39 17.74 4.21 34.57
CA GLY A 39 17.87 5.54 33.98
C GLY A 39 16.64 6.43 34.24
N PRO A 40 16.80 7.77 34.14
CA PRO A 40 15.70 8.73 34.22
C PRO A 40 14.55 8.43 33.24
N GLN A 41 14.85 7.81 32.10
CA GLN A 41 13.88 7.49 31.05
C GLN A 41 12.90 6.37 31.47
N GLU A 42 13.34 5.38 32.25
CA GLU A 42 12.44 4.30 32.73
C GLU A 42 11.51 4.80 33.85
N ALA A 43 11.97 5.74 34.68
CA ALA A 43 11.14 6.38 35.68
C ALA A 43 10.03 7.22 35.03
N VAL A 44 10.37 8.03 34.03
CA VAL A 44 9.40 8.82 33.25
C VAL A 44 8.42 7.92 32.50
N ALA A 45 8.87 6.81 31.90
CA ALA A 45 7.99 5.86 31.23
C ALA A 45 6.98 5.21 32.19
N ARG A 46 7.40 4.89 33.43
CA ARG A 46 6.51 4.36 34.47
C ARG A 46 5.49 5.38 34.95
N GLU A 47 5.85 6.65 35.04
CA GLU A 47 4.93 7.72 35.39
C GLU A 47 3.90 7.99 34.28
N GLN A 48 4.32 7.94 33.02
CA GLN A 48 3.41 8.05 31.87
C GLN A 48 2.41 6.90 31.83
N LEU A 49 2.86 5.65 32.05
CA LEU A 49 1.98 4.49 32.14
C LEU A 49 0.95 4.62 33.28
N LYS A 50 1.36 5.11 34.46
CA LYS A 50 0.42 5.39 35.57
C LYS A 50 -0.61 6.45 35.19
N LEU A 51 -0.19 7.51 34.52
CA LEU A 51 -1.09 8.57 34.03
C LEU A 51 -2.06 8.05 32.97
N GLU A 52 -1.61 7.18 32.08
CA GLU A 52 -2.46 6.56 31.06
C GLU A 52 -3.46 5.57 31.66
N GLU A 53 -3.05 4.76 32.62
CA GLU A 53 -3.96 3.88 33.37
C GLU A 53 -4.99 4.67 34.18
N GLU A 54 -4.58 5.79 34.78
CA GLU A 54 -5.51 6.66 35.51
C GLU A 54 -6.48 7.36 34.55
N LYS A 55 -6.02 7.78 33.37
CA LYS A 55 -6.88 8.30 32.29
C LYS A 55 -7.85 7.25 31.79
N LYS A 56 -7.40 6.00 31.58
CA LYS A 56 -8.26 4.87 31.20
C LYS A 56 -9.30 4.57 32.27
N LYS A 57 -8.91 4.50 33.55
CA LYS A 57 -9.85 4.31 34.67
C LYS A 57 -10.84 5.46 34.81
N LYS A 58 -10.42 6.71 34.57
CA LYS A 58 -11.31 7.88 34.54
C LYS A 58 -12.29 7.80 33.37
N LEU A 59 -11.82 7.38 32.20
CA LEU A 59 -12.66 7.20 31.02
C LEU A 59 -13.64 6.03 31.18
N GLU A 60 -13.21 4.92 31.79
CA GLU A 60 -14.06 3.79 32.12
C GLU A 60 -15.10 4.17 33.17
N ARG A 61 -14.73 4.85 34.26
CA ARG A 61 -15.70 5.39 35.23
C ARG A 61 -16.69 6.35 34.56
N PHE A 62 -16.19 7.20 33.67
CA PHE A 62 -17.02 8.13 32.90
C PHE A 62 -17.99 7.41 31.96
N ASN A 63 -17.53 6.36 31.26
CA ASN A 63 -18.34 5.57 30.35
C ASN A 63 -19.33 4.66 31.12
N SER A 64 -18.91 4.00 32.19
CA SER A 64 -19.78 3.22 33.09
C SER A 64 -20.86 4.09 33.73
N SER A 65 -20.57 5.36 34.06
CA SER A 65 -21.57 6.32 34.56
C SER A 65 -22.58 6.78 33.50
N ARG A 66 -22.31 6.53 32.21
CA ARG A 66 -23.16 6.96 31.08
C ARG A 66 -23.99 5.84 30.46
N PHE A 67 -23.65 4.58 30.69
CA PHE A 67 -24.22 3.45 29.95
C PHE A 67 -25.08 2.48 30.76
N ASN A 68 -25.28 2.67 32.06
CA ASN A 68 -26.39 1.99 32.76
C ASN A 68 -27.70 2.74 32.48
N LEU A 69 -28.13 2.72 31.21
CA LEU A 69 -29.40 3.27 30.74
C LEU A 69 -30.29 2.09 30.35
N ASP A 70 -30.65 1.28 31.34
CA ASP A 70 -31.45 0.07 31.10
C ASP A 70 -32.95 0.40 30.95
N ASN A 71 -33.38 1.60 31.36
CA ASN A 71 -34.77 2.04 31.32
C ASN A 71 -34.99 3.32 30.49
N LEU A 72 -36.11 3.36 29.76
CA LEU A 72 -36.53 4.49 28.90
C LEU A 72 -36.56 5.85 29.63
N ALA A 73 -36.88 5.85 30.93
CA ALA A 73 -36.92 7.06 31.76
C ALA A 73 -35.54 7.72 31.92
N ASP A 74 -34.46 6.95 31.90
CA ASP A 74 -33.11 7.49 32.08
C ASP A 74 -32.60 8.17 30.81
N LEU A 75 -33.02 7.67 29.64
CA LEU A 75 -32.80 8.29 28.34
C LEU A 75 -33.52 9.64 28.22
N GLU A 76 -34.78 9.72 28.65
CA GLU A 76 -35.54 10.97 28.66
C GLU A 76 -34.90 12.01 29.60
N ASN A 77 -34.46 11.59 30.79
CA ASN A 77 -33.76 12.46 31.73
C ASN A 77 -32.42 12.97 31.18
N LEU A 78 -31.69 12.16 30.41
CA LEU A 78 -30.45 12.56 29.74
C LEU A 78 -30.71 13.62 28.66
N VAL A 79 -31.75 13.44 27.85
CA VAL A 79 -32.16 14.40 26.81
C VAL A 79 -32.60 15.72 27.45
N GLN A 80 -33.35 15.67 28.55
CA GLN A 80 -33.77 16.88 29.27
C GLN A 80 -32.58 17.61 29.93
N ARG A 81 -31.62 16.88 30.51
CA ARG A 81 -30.36 17.47 31.02
C ARG A 81 -29.54 18.13 29.91
N ARG A 82 -29.46 17.54 28.72
CA ARG A 82 -28.79 18.14 27.55
C ARG A 82 -29.50 19.41 27.07
N LYS A 83 -30.85 19.39 26.99
CA LYS A 83 -31.66 20.59 26.67
C LYS A 83 -31.45 21.71 27.70
N LYS A 84 -31.27 21.37 28.98
CA LYS A 84 -31.00 22.36 30.05
C LYS A 84 -29.58 22.93 29.99
N ARG A 85 -28.56 22.12 29.62
CA ARG A 85 -27.18 22.59 29.40
C ARG A 85 -27.03 23.47 28.17
N LEU A 86 -27.80 23.22 27.11
CA LEU A 86 -27.87 24.12 25.95
C LEU A 86 -28.45 25.50 26.30
N ARG A 87 -29.27 25.59 27.35
CA ARG A 87 -29.85 26.87 27.83
C ARG A 87 -28.90 27.65 28.75
N HIS A 88 -27.90 27.02 29.36
CA HIS A 88 -26.84 27.68 30.11
C HIS A 88 -25.56 27.82 29.27
N ARG A 89 -25.64 28.80 28.35
CA ARG A 89 -24.58 29.64 27.76
C ARG A 89 -23.15 29.11 27.67
N VAL A 90 -22.64 29.05 26.44
CA VAL A 90 -21.37 29.71 26.13
C VAL A 90 -21.64 31.22 26.27
N PRO A 91 -20.92 31.97 27.13
CA PRO A 91 -21.06 33.42 27.19
C PRO A 91 -20.65 34.03 25.84
N PRO A 92 -21.25 35.14 25.39
CA PRO A 92 -20.80 35.80 24.17
C PRO A 92 -19.32 36.17 24.33
N ARG A 93 -18.50 35.68 23.41
CA ARG A 93 -17.08 35.98 23.33
C ARG A 93 -16.94 37.51 23.23
N LYS A 94 -16.13 38.14 24.08
CA LYS A 94 -15.81 39.58 23.95
C LYS A 94 -15.42 39.85 22.48
N PRO A 95 -15.82 40.99 21.88
CA PRO A 95 -15.38 41.32 20.54
C PRO A 95 -13.85 41.29 20.56
N GLU A 96 -13.30 40.34 19.82
CA GLU A 96 -11.87 40.30 19.56
C GLU A 96 -11.51 41.65 18.93
N PRO A 97 -10.33 42.23 19.24
CA PRO A 97 -9.89 43.42 18.53
C PRO A 97 -10.03 43.11 17.05
N LEU A 98 -10.57 44.08 16.29
CA LEU A 98 -10.70 43.98 14.83
C LEU A 98 -9.34 43.60 14.28
N VAL A 99 -9.11 42.29 14.12
CA VAL A 99 -8.13 41.76 13.21
C VAL A 99 -8.70 42.26 11.90
N LYS A 100 -8.13 43.38 11.41
CA LYS A 100 -8.27 43.77 10.01
C LYS A 100 -8.21 42.44 9.26
N PRO A 101 -9.22 42.06 8.45
CA PRO A 101 -9.12 40.82 7.70
C PRO A 101 -7.73 40.85 7.10
N GLN A 102 -6.87 39.94 7.58
CA GLN A 102 -5.67 39.63 6.83
C GLN A 102 -6.25 39.38 5.45
N PRO A 103 -5.80 40.10 4.40
CA PRO A 103 -6.32 39.85 3.07
C PRO A 103 -6.31 38.35 2.94
N GLN A 104 -7.51 37.72 2.82
CA GLN A 104 -7.63 36.28 2.63
C GLN A 104 -6.57 36.03 1.59
N ALA A 105 -5.46 35.37 1.99
CA ALA A 105 -4.29 35.29 1.14
C ALA A 105 -4.89 34.79 -0.16
N GLN A 106 -4.87 35.64 -1.19
CA GLN A 106 -5.60 35.37 -2.41
C GLN A 106 -5.00 34.05 -2.85
N VAL A 107 -5.72 32.95 -2.59
CA VAL A 107 -5.12 31.64 -2.75
C VAL A 107 -5.07 31.56 -4.25
N GLU A 108 -3.86 31.74 -4.77
CA GLU A 108 -3.64 31.87 -6.19
C GLU A 108 -4.36 30.71 -6.89
N PRO A 109 -4.97 30.97 -8.06
CA PRO A 109 -5.63 29.93 -8.82
C PRO A 109 -4.68 28.73 -8.88
N VAL A 110 -5.17 27.55 -8.50
CA VAL A 110 -4.32 26.36 -8.46
C VAL A 110 -3.91 26.08 -9.91
N ASP A 111 -2.64 26.34 -10.22
CA ASP A 111 -2.10 26.08 -11.54
C ASP A 111 -2.26 24.59 -11.88
N LEU A 112 -2.41 24.30 -13.17
CA LEU A 112 -2.54 22.93 -13.67
C LEU A 112 -1.39 22.02 -13.16
N GLU A 113 -0.16 22.54 -13.11
CA GLU A 113 0.99 21.80 -12.61
C GLU A 113 0.84 21.45 -11.12
N MET A 114 0.33 22.39 -10.32
CA MET A 114 0.06 22.18 -8.91
C MET A 114 -1.09 21.17 -8.69
N PHE A 115 -2.13 21.23 -9.51
CA PHE A 115 -3.23 20.26 -9.50
C PHE A 115 -2.74 18.83 -9.82
N LEU A 116 -1.95 18.66 -10.87
CA LEU A 116 -1.42 17.34 -11.25
C LEU A 116 -0.43 16.80 -10.22
N LYS A 117 0.40 17.67 -9.63
CA LYS A 117 1.29 17.30 -8.53
C LYS A 117 0.49 16.92 -7.27
N ALA A 118 -0.55 17.67 -6.93
CA ALA A 118 -1.47 17.36 -5.84
C ALA A 118 -2.12 15.98 -6.05
N ALA A 119 -2.48 15.64 -7.29
CA ALA A 119 -3.05 14.34 -7.62
C ALA A 119 -2.04 13.19 -7.43
N ALA A 120 -0.75 13.43 -7.70
CA ALA A 120 0.30 12.44 -7.46
C ALA A 120 0.59 12.25 -5.95
N GLU A 121 0.50 13.32 -5.17
CA GLU A 121 0.79 13.34 -3.72
C GLU A 121 -0.43 13.05 -2.83
N ASN A 122 -1.62 12.87 -3.42
CA ASN A 122 -2.90 12.71 -2.73
C ASN A 122 -3.30 13.91 -1.85
N GLN A 123 -3.04 15.14 -2.30
CA GLN A 123 -3.45 16.34 -1.58
C GLN A 123 -4.91 16.68 -1.88
N GLU A 124 -5.84 16.03 -1.19
CA GLU A 124 -7.28 16.18 -1.44
C GLU A 124 -7.78 17.62 -1.31
N SER A 125 -7.24 18.41 -0.39
CA SER A 125 -7.66 19.81 -0.20
C SER A 125 -7.41 20.69 -1.43
N LEU A 126 -6.28 20.49 -2.12
CA LEU A 126 -5.95 21.23 -3.35
C LEU A 126 -6.79 20.73 -4.53
N ILE A 127 -7.05 19.43 -4.60
CA ILE A 127 -7.94 18.86 -5.62
C ILE A 127 -9.35 19.39 -5.45
N ASP A 128 -9.90 19.32 -4.25
CA ASP A 128 -11.26 19.79 -3.96
C ASP A 128 -11.38 21.29 -4.29
N LYS A 129 -10.36 22.10 -3.93
CA LYS A 129 -10.31 23.52 -4.29
C LYS A 129 -10.32 23.74 -5.81
N TYR A 130 -9.47 23.03 -6.56
CA TYR A 130 -9.41 23.15 -8.03
C TYR A 130 -10.75 22.79 -8.69
N LEU A 131 -11.41 21.73 -8.20
CA LEU A 131 -12.72 21.32 -8.69
C LEU A 131 -13.82 22.33 -8.32
N THR A 132 -13.79 22.91 -7.12
CA THR A 132 -14.74 23.98 -6.74
C THR A 132 -14.53 25.27 -7.52
N ASP A 133 -13.29 25.56 -7.91
CA ASP A 133 -12.92 26.72 -8.71
C ASP A 133 -13.32 26.54 -10.20
N GLY A 134 -13.96 25.40 -10.56
CA GLY A 134 -14.43 25.11 -11.91
C GLY A 134 -13.35 24.59 -12.86
N GLY A 135 -12.24 24.11 -12.30
CA GLY A 135 -11.15 23.51 -13.08
C GLY A 135 -11.58 22.23 -13.78
N ASP A 136 -11.04 22.00 -14.98
CA ASP A 136 -11.34 20.80 -15.76
C ASP A 136 -10.66 19.55 -15.14
N PRO A 137 -11.42 18.55 -14.65
CA PRO A 137 -10.85 17.34 -14.07
C PRO A 137 -10.07 16.49 -15.08
N SER A 138 -10.30 16.70 -16.37
CA SER A 138 -9.60 16.04 -17.48
C SER A 138 -8.41 16.84 -18.01
N ALA A 139 -8.05 17.94 -17.36
CA ALA A 139 -6.86 18.70 -17.70
C ALA A 139 -5.59 17.84 -17.61
N HIS A 140 -4.66 18.09 -18.51
CA HIS A 140 -3.52 17.21 -18.75
C HIS A 140 -2.19 17.96 -18.92
N ASP A 141 -1.08 17.31 -18.55
CA ASP A 141 0.27 17.85 -18.76
C ASP A 141 0.72 17.80 -20.24
N LYS A 142 1.99 18.17 -20.47
CA LYS A 142 2.67 18.08 -21.78
C LYS A 142 2.79 16.64 -22.30
N LEU A 143 2.61 15.64 -21.43
CA LEU A 143 2.61 14.22 -21.75
C LEU A 143 1.17 13.67 -21.87
N HIS A 144 0.16 14.54 -21.93
CA HIS A 144 -1.27 14.20 -21.92
C HIS A 144 -1.71 13.36 -20.71
N ARG A 145 -0.97 13.41 -19.59
CA ARG A 145 -1.35 12.75 -18.36
C ARG A 145 -2.28 13.66 -17.56
N THR A 146 -3.47 13.13 -17.31
CA THR A 146 -4.47 13.75 -16.42
C THR A 146 -4.20 13.40 -14.95
N ALA A 147 -4.87 14.09 -14.03
CA ALA A 147 -4.86 13.74 -12.60
C ALA A 147 -5.27 12.28 -12.36
N LEU A 148 -6.21 11.77 -13.16
CA LEU A 148 -6.69 10.39 -13.08
C LEU A 148 -5.56 9.39 -13.37
N HIS A 149 -4.67 9.67 -14.32
CA HIS A 149 -3.51 8.81 -14.60
C HIS A 149 -2.57 8.70 -13.39
N TRP A 150 -2.27 9.83 -12.75
CA TRP A 150 -1.41 9.87 -11.56
C TRP A 150 -2.05 9.19 -10.36
N ALA A 151 -3.34 9.44 -10.11
CA ALA A 151 -4.09 8.79 -9.04
C ALA A 151 -4.11 7.26 -9.23
N CYS A 152 -4.34 6.78 -10.46
CA CYS A 152 -4.34 5.36 -10.78
C CYS A 152 -2.97 4.70 -10.63
N LEU A 153 -1.88 5.39 -11.00
CA LEU A 153 -0.53 4.89 -10.80
C LEU A 153 -0.17 4.76 -9.31
N LYS A 154 -0.59 5.73 -8.50
CA LYS A 154 -0.19 5.84 -7.09
C LYS A 154 -1.08 5.06 -6.13
N GLY A 155 -2.28 4.66 -6.54
CA GLY A 155 -3.18 3.87 -5.69
C GLY A 155 -4.19 4.70 -4.90
N HIS A 156 -4.45 5.94 -5.33
CA HIS A 156 -5.31 6.87 -4.60
C HIS A 156 -6.79 6.65 -4.93
N SER A 157 -7.36 5.55 -4.43
CA SER A 157 -8.72 5.11 -4.77
C SER A 157 -9.82 6.13 -4.47
N GLN A 158 -9.70 6.88 -3.37
CA GLN A 158 -10.66 7.94 -3.02
C GLN A 158 -10.60 9.09 -4.02
N LEU A 159 -9.40 9.50 -4.42
CA LEU A 159 -9.18 10.53 -5.43
C LEU A 159 -9.70 10.10 -6.80
N VAL A 160 -9.50 8.83 -7.19
CA VAL A 160 -10.08 8.27 -8.43
C VAL A 160 -11.60 8.44 -8.43
N ASN A 161 -12.28 8.05 -7.35
CA ASN A 161 -13.73 8.21 -7.25
C ASN A 161 -14.17 9.67 -7.34
N LYS A 162 -13.45 10.59 -6.67
CA LYS A 162 -13.74 12.03 -6.74
C LYS A 162 -13.59 12.56 -8.18
N LEU A 163 -12.50 12.24 -8.85
CA LEU A 163 -12.24 12.69 -10.23
C LEU A 163 -13.28 12.13 -11.21
N LEU A 164 -13.66 10.86 -11.07
CA LEU A 164 -14.69 10.25 -11.91
C LEU A 164 -16.07 10.86 -11.63
N ALA A 165 -16.41 11.14 -10.37
CA ALA A 165 -17.65 11.83 -10.02
C ALA A 165 -17.69 13.28 -10.54
N ALA A 166 -16.52 13.94 -10.64
CA ALA A 166 -16.39 15.26 -11.25
C ALA A 166 -16.48 15.26 -12.78
N GLY A 167 -16.55 14.09 -13.43
CA GLY A 167 -16.66 13.97 -14.88
C GLY A 167 -15.33 13.80 -15.60
N ALA A 168 -14.26 13.35 -14.92
CA ALA A 168 -13.01 13.01 -15.58
C ALA A 168 -13.21 11.93 -16.65
N THR A 169 -12.50 12.06 -17.77
CA THR A 169 -12.56 11.09 -18.87
C THR A 169 -11.91 9.76 -18.46
N VAL A 170 -12.72 8.71 -18.34
CA VAL A 170 -12.30 7.37 -17.90
C VAL A 170 -11.25 6.75 -18.82
N ASP A 171 -11.45 6.90 -20.14
CA ASP A 171 -10.56 6.40 -21.19
C ASP A 171 -9.58 7.48 -21.71
N ALA A 172 -9.22 8.45 -20.88
CA ALA A 172 -8.21 9.44 -21.23
C ALA A 172 -6.93 8.75 -21.74
N ARG A 173 -6.30 9.29 -22.78
CA ARG A 173 -5.08 8.71 -23.35
C ARG A 173 -3.92 9.65 -23.12
N ASP A 174 -2.85 9.12 -22.53
CA ASP A 174 -1.58 9.84 -22.45
C ASP A 174 -0.85 9.89 -23.80
N LEU A 175 0.32 10.53 -23.85
CA LEU A 175 1.14 10.65 -25.06
C LEU A 175 1.55 9.28 -25.63
N LEU A 176 1.46 8.19 -24.86
CA LEU A 176 1.74 6.84 -25.29
C LEU A 176 0.48 6.01 -25.52
N ASP A 177 -0.69 6.65 -25.66
CA ASP A 177 -2.00 6.02 -25.78
C ASP A 177 -2.36 5.11 -24.59
N ARG A 178 -1.73 5.32 -23.44
CA ARG A 178 -2.01 4.54 -22.23
C ARG A 178 -3.20 5.16 -21.53
N THR A 179 -4.12 4.30 -21.10
CA THR A 179 -5.33 4.69 -20.36
C THR A 179 -5.12 4.60 -18.85
N PRO A 180 -6.00 5.20 -18.03
CA PRO A 180 -5.97 5.04 -16.57
C PRO A 180 -5.93 3.57 -16.11
N VAL A 181 -6.64 2.67 -16.82
CA VAL A 181 -6.61 1.22 -16.57
C VAL A 181 -5.21 0.64 -16.73
N PHE A 182 -4.46 1.08 -17.74
CA PHE A 182 -3.07 0.69 -17.94
C PHE A 182 -2.22 1.05 -16.72
N TRP A 183 -2.38 2.26 -16.19
CA TRP A 183 -1.61 2.73 -15.02
C TRP A 183 -2.04 2.05 -13.71
N ALA A 184 -3.33 1.76 -13.54
CA ALA A 184 -3.83 0.96 -12.40
C ALA A 184 -3.20 -0.45 -12.41
N CYS A 185 -3.17 -1.12 -13.57
CA CYS A 185 -2.52 -2.43 -13.72
C CYS A 185 -1.01 -2.36 -13.52
N ARG A 186 -0.37 -1.24 -13.92
CA ARG A 186 1.05 -1.01 -13.70
C ARG A 186 1.38 -0.83 -12.22
N GLY A 187 0.51 -0.17 -11.46
CA GLY A 187 0.64 0.01 -10.02
C GLY A 187 0.18 -1.19 -9.18
N GLY A 188 -0.56 -2.14 -9.79
CA GLY A 188 -1.11 -3.31 -9.10
C GLY A 188 -2.34 -3.01 -8.25
N HIS A 189 -3.02 -1.90 -8.51
CA HIS A 189 -4.13 -1.41 -7.68
C HIS A 189 -5.46 -2.02 -8.14
N LEU A 190 -5.79 -3.19 -7.60
CA LEU A 190 -6.98 -3.95 -7.99
C LEU A 190 -8.29 -3.18 -7.76
N ASP A 191 -8.39 -2.47 -6.64
CA ASP A 191 -9.62 -1.74 -6.30
C ASP A 191 -9.90 -0.61 -7.30
N ILE A 192 -8.86 0.08 -7.75
CA ILE A 192 -8.94 1.12 -8.77
C ILE A 192 -9.28 0.50 -10.13
N LEU A 193 -8.67 -0.64 -10.46
CA LEU A 193 -8.98 -1.35 -11.70
C LEU A 193 -10.49 -1.68 -11.76
N LYS A 194 -11.04 -2.26 -10.68
CA LYS A 194 -12.48 -2.57 -10.59
C LYS A 194 -13.34 -1.32 -10.73
N GLN A 195 -12.96 -0.22 -10.06
CA GLN A 195 -13.67 1.06 -10.16
C GLN A 195 -13.71 1.57 -11.60
N LEU A 196 -12.57 1.59 -12.30
CA LEU A 196 -12.49 2.06 -13.67
C LEU A 196 -13.33 1.20 -14.62
N LEU A 197 -13.25 -0.13 -14.48
CA LEU A 197 -14.03 -1.05 -15.32
C LEU A 197 -15.54 -0.91 -15.08
N ASN A 198 -15.96 -0.72 -13.83
CA ASN A 198 -17.36 -0.45 -13.49
C ASN A 198 -17.86 0.88 -14.08
N GLN A 199 -16.96 1.85 -14.28
CA GLN A 199 -17.25 3.13 -14.92
C GLN A 199 -17.15 3.08 -16.46
N GLY A 200 -17.07 1.88 -17.03
CA GLY A 200 -17.09 1.66 -18.49
C GLY A 200 -15.74 1.79 -19.17
N ALA A 201 -14.62 1.71 -18.44
CA ALA A 201 -13.30 1.76 -19.06
C ALA A 201 -13.07 0.57 -20.01
N ARG A 202 -12.33 0.82 -21.10
CA ARG A 202 -12.02 -0.23 -22.08
C ARG A 202 -10.94 -1.19 -21.55
N VAL A 203 -11.35 -2.42 -21.22
CA VAL A 203 -10.48 -3.54 -20.79
C VAL A 203 -9.36 -3.82 -21.80
N ASN A 204 -9.68 -3.75 -23.09
CA ASN A 204 -8.79 -4.11 -24.20
C ASN A 204 -8.14 -2.89 -24.88
N ALA A 205 -8.00 -1.77 -24.16
CA ALA A 205 -7.28 -0.60 -24.67
C ALA A 205 -5.84 -0.97 -25.05
N ARG A 206 -5.32 -0.35 -26.11
CA ARG A 206 -3.97 -0.63 -26.62
C ARG A 206 -3.16 0.64 -26.55
N ASP A 207 -1.95 0.53 -26.01
CA ASP A 207 -0.99 1.63 -26.01
C ASP A 207 -0.27 1.74 -27.37
N LYS A 208 0.64 2.71 -27.50
CA LYS A 208 1.43 2.93 -28.73
C LYS A 208 2.29 1.74 -29.12
N ILE A 209 2.60 0.81 -28.23
CA ILE A 209 3.36 -0.41 -28.52
C ILE A 209 2.40 -1.60 -28.74
N GLY A 210 1.09 -1.33 -28.80
CA GLY A 210 0.09 -2.36 -28.95
C GLY A 210 -0.08 -3.23 -27.69
N SER A 211 0.56 -2.88 -26.57
CA SER A 211 0.39 -3.56 -25.30
C SER A 211 -1.00 -3.28 -24.73
N THR A 212 -1.65 -4.34 -24.24
CA THR A 212 -2.93 -4.24 -23.50
C THR A 212 -2.68 -4.17 -21.99
N PRO A 213 -3.67 -3.74 -21.17
CA PRO A 213 -3.58 -3.82 -19.71
C PRO A 213 -3.16 -5.20 -19.19
N LEU A 214 -3.56 -6.26 -19.91
CA LEU A 214 -3.23 -7.63 -19.58
C LEU A 214 -1.71 -7.92 -19.74
N HIS A 215 -1.06 -7.40 -20.80
CA HIS A 215 0.41 -7.48 -20.94
C HIS A 215 1.13 -6.78 -19.78
N VAL A 216 0.61 -5.61 -19.38
CA VAL A 216 1.21 -4.82 -18.29
C VAL A 216 1.10 -5.56 -16.97
N ALA A 217 -0.08 -6.09 -16.62
CA ALA A 217 -0.29 -6.83 -15.38
C ALA A 217 0.67 -8.03 -15.25
N VAL A 218 0.96 -8.71 -16.37
CA VAL A 218 1.96 -9.78 -16.42
C VAL A 218 3.38 -9.24 -16.19
N ARG A 219 3.76 -8.17 -16.89
CA ARG A 219 5.09 -7.54 -16.81
C ARG A 219 5.40 -6.98 -15.43
N THR A 220 4.41 -6.40 -14.77
CA THR A 220 4.53 -5.87 -13.40
C THR A 220 4.31 -6.92 -12.31
N ARG A 221 3.98 -8.17 -12.68
CA ARG A 221 3.76 -9.30 -11.78
C ARG A 221 2.64 -9.07 -10.76
N HIS A 222 1.52 -8.50 -11.21
CA HIS A 222 0.31 -8.34 -10.41
C HIS A 222 -0.77 -9.34 -10.85
N PRO A 223 -0.74 -10.59 -10.34
CA PRO A 223 -1.65 -11.65 -10.77
C PRO A 223 -3.11 -11.36 -10.43
N ASP A 224 -3.39 -10.60 -9.36
CA ASP A 224 -4.76 -10.28 -8.97
C ASP A 224 -5.44 -9.33 -9.97
N CYS A 225 -4.68 -8.37 -10.49
CA CYS A 225 -5.14 -7.50 -11.59
C CYS A 225 -5.29 -8.30 -12.89
N LEU A 226 -4.37 -9.23 -13.16
CA LEU A 226 -4.44 -10.12 -14.31
C LEU A 226 -5.72 -10.96 -14.29
N GLU A 227 -6.01 -11.62 -13.17
CA GLU A 227 -7.19 -12.46 -13.00
C GLU A 227 -8.48 -11.64 -13.21
N HIS A 228 -8.59 -10.47 -12.58
CA HIS A 228 -9.75 -9.59 -12.78
C HIS A 228 -9.92 -9.12 -14.23
N LEU A 229 -8.82 -8.79 -14.94
CA LEU A 229 -8.91 -8.43 -16.35
C LEU A 229 -9.45 -9.59 -17.21
N ILE A 230 -9.03 -10.82 -16.92
CA ILE A 230 -9.48 -12.01 -17.64
C ILE A 230 -10.97 -12.24 -17.39
N GLU A 231 -11.41 -12.15 -16.13
CA GLU A 231 -12.83 -12.23 -15.75
C GLU A 231 -13.68 -11.16 -16.46
N CYS A 232 -13.13 -9.96 -16.68
CA CYS A 232 -13.79 -8.87 -17.40
C CYS A 232 -13.73 -8.99 -18.94
N GLY A 233 -13.26 -10.12 -19.49
CA GLY A 233 -13.25 -10.36 -20.93
C GLY A 233 -12.04 -9.79 -21.67
N ALA A 234 -10.88 -9.69 -21.00
CA ALA A 234 -9.65 -9.30 -21.68
C ALA A 234 -9.22 -10.33 -22.74
N HIS A 235 -8.73 -9.85 -23.88
CA HIS A 235 -8.23 -10.70 -24.97
C HIS A 235 -6.89 -11.34 -24.58
N LEU A 236 -6.92 -12.64 -24.25
CA LEU A 236 -5.74 -13.43 -23.85
C LEU A 236 -4.67 -13.51 -24.95
N ASN A 237 -5.11 -13.61 -26.20
CA ASN A 237 -4.25 -13.80 -27.37
C ASN A 237 -3.97 -12.48 -28.10
N ALA A 238 -4.27 -11.33 -27.49
CA ALA A 238 -3.84 -10.06 -28.04
C ALA A 238 -2.32 -10.05 -28.14
N GLN A 239 -1.80 -9.66 -29.30
CA GLN A 239 -0.38 -9.56 -29.57
C GLN A 239 0.05 -8.10 -29.55
N ASP A 240 1.15 -7.75 -28.89
CA ASP A 240 1.76 -6.42 -28.98
C ASP A 240 2.48 -6.20 -30.33
N LYS A 241 3.24 -5.11 -30.46
CA LYS A 241 3.99 -4.80 -31.68
C LYS A 241 5.10 -5.80 -31.98
N GLU A 242 5.69 -6.41 -30.96
CA GLU A 242 6.64 -7.51 -31.11
C GLU A 242 5.94 -8.84 -31.46
N GLY A 243 4.61 -8.85 -31.56
CA GLY A 243 3.82 -10.06 -31.76
C GLY A 243 3.71 -10.91 -30.49
N ASP A 244 4.27 -10.45 -29.38
CA ASP A 244 4.25 -11.17 -28.12
C ASP A 244 2.85 -11.10 -27.53
N THR A 245 2.36 -12.26 -27.08
CA THR A 245 1.15 -12.33 -26.26
C THR A 245 1.52 -12.19 -24.79
N ALA A 246 0.52 -11.99 -23.94
CA ALA A 246 0.71 -12.02 -22.50
C ALA A 246 1.40 -13.30 -21.98
N LEU A 247 1.21 -14.44 -22.65
CA LEU A 247 1.89 -15.68 -22.28
C LEU A 247 3.39 -15.64 -22.66
N HIS A 248 3.75 -15.04 -23.79
CA HIS A 248 5.17 -14.80 -24.14
C HIS A 248 5.85 -13.94 -23.07
N GLU A 249 5.20 -12.84 -22.67
CA GLU A 249 5.69 -11.96 -21.59
C GLU A 249 5.80 -12.71 -20.25
N ALA A 250 4.82 -13.56 -19.91
CA ALA A 250 4.84 -14.32 -18.67
C ALA A 250 6.04 -15.28 -18.61
N VAL A 251 6.36 -15.94 -19.73
CA VAL A 251 7.53 -16.81 -19.87
C VAL A 251 8.82 -16.01 -19.78
N ARG A 252 8.93 -14.89 -20.52
CA ARG A 252 10.11 -14.00 -20.52
C ARG A 252 10.45 -13.48 -19.13
N HIS A 253 9.43 -13.15 -18.34
CA HIS A 253 9.59 -12.67 -16.97
C HIS A 253 9.60 -13.78 -15.91
N GLY A 254 9.48 -15.06 -16.30
CA GLY A 254 9.43 -16.20 -15.37
C GLY A 254 8.28 -16.15 -14.37
N SER A 255 7.17 -15.51 -14.73
CA SER A 255 6.02 -15.31 -13.84
C SER A 255 5.11 -16.55 -13.83
N TYR A 256 5.47 -17.55 -13.02
CA TYR A 256 4.73 -18.82 -12.94
C TYR A 256 3.24 -18.64 -12.61
N LYS A 257 2.89 -17.72 -11.71
CA LYS A 257 1.49 -17.42 -11.36
C LYS A 257 0.72 -16.90 -12.57
N ALA A 258 1.29 -15.95 -13.31
CA ALA A 258 0.66 -15.41 -14.51
C ALA A 258 0.52 -16.48 -15.61
N MET A 259 1.57 -17.29 -15.83
CA MET A 259 1.50 -18.41 -16.76
C MET A 259 0.38 -19.39 -16.37
N LYS A 260 0.29 -19.79 -15.11
CA LYS A 260 -0.74 -20.70 -14.62
C LYS A 260 -2.14 -20.13 -14.85
N LEU A 261 -2.37 -18.86 -14.53
CA LEU A 261 -3.67 -18.21 -14.75
C LEU A 261 -4.00 -18.17 -16.25
N LEU A 262 -3.10 -17.68 -17.10
CA LEU A 262 -3.33 -17.60 -18.54
C LEU A 262 -3.65 -18.98 -19.15
N LEU A 263 -2.94 -20.03 -18.74
CA LEU A 263 -3.21 -21.39 -19.20
C LEU A 263 -4.53 -21.95 -18.69
N LEU A 264 -4.90 -21.66 -17.44
CA LEU A 264 -6.17 -22.08 -16.86
C LEU A 264 -7.36 -21.48 -17.61
N TYR A 265 -7.24 -20.22 -18.04
CA TYR A 265 -8.26 -19.50 -18.80
C TYR A 265 -8.19 -19.74 -20.33
N GLY A 266 -7.30 -20.63 -20.80
CA GLY A 266 -7.28 -21.08 -22.20
C GLY A 266 -6.48 -20.22 -23.16
N ALA A 267 -5.43 -19.53 -22.71
CA ALA A 267 -4.51 -18.82 -23.60
C ALA A 267 -3.86 -19.77 -24.63
N GLU A 268 -3.78 -19.32 -25.89
CA GLU A 268 -3.26 -20.15 -26.98
C GLU A 268 -1.73 -20.31 -26.89
N LEU A 269 -1.28 -21.56 -26.97
CA LEU A 269 0.15 -21.92 -26.95
C LEU A 269 0.82 -21.83 -28.33
N GLY A 270 0.02 -21.79 -29.40
CA GLY A 270 0.51 -21.85 -30.78
C GLY A 270 0.76 -20.48 -31.42
N VAL A 271 0.43 -19.39 -30.73
CA VAL A 271 0.61 -18.03 -31.26
C VAL A 271 2.10 -17.76 -31.43
N ARG A 272 2.47 -17.23 -32.59
CA ARG A 272 3.86 -16.88 -32.92
C ARG A 272 4.05 -15.38 -32.81
N ASN A 273 5.12 -14.96 -32.15
CA ASN A 273 5.55 -13.57 -32.15
C ASN A 273 6.23 -13.18 -33.47
N ALA A 274 6.72 -11.94 -33.58
CA ALA A 274 7.40 -11.44 -34.77
C ALA A 274 8.68 -12.24 -35.11
N ALA A 275 9.32 -12.85 -34.11
CA ALA A 275 10.44 -13.76 -34.32
C ALA A 275 10.02 -15.20 -34.72
N SER A 276 8.73 -15.42 -34.99
CA SER A 276 8.13 -16.73 -35.28
C SER A 276 8.28 -17.76 -34.15
N VAL A 277 8.58 -17.30 -32.94
CA VAL A 277 8.74 -18.12 -31.72
C VAL A 277 7.40 -18.22 -31.01
N THR A 278 7.09 -19.40 -30.50
CA THR A 278 5.91 -19.65 -29.65
C THR A 278 6.27 -19.52 -28.15
N PRO A 279 5.29 -19.29 -27.24
CA PRO A 279 5.57 -19.22 -25.81
C PRO A 279 6.22 -20.51 -25.28
N VAL A 280 5.83 -21.66 -25.84
CA VAL A 280 6.37 -22.97 -25.46
C VAL A 280 7.82 -23.12 -25.90
N GLN A 281 8.17 -22.67 -27.11
CA GLN A 281 9.55 -22.66 -27.57
C GLN A 281 10.41 -21.73 -26.71
N LEU A 282 9.90 -20.53 -26.41
CA LEU A 282 10.59 -19.58 -25.53
C LEU A 282 10.87 -20.19 -24.15
N ALA A 283 9.91 -20.93 -23.57
CA ALA A 283 10.10 -21.61 -22.28
C ALA A 283 11.14 -22.73 -22.35
N ARG A 284 11.14 -23.51 -23.44
CA ARG A 284 12.14 -24.58 -23.69
C ARG A 284 13.55 -24.00 -23.83
N ASP A 285 13.68 -22.89 -24.54
CA ASP A 285 14.95 -22.21 -24.76
C ASP A 285 15.51 -21.68 -23.43
N TRP A 286 14.65 -21.10 -22.59
CA TRP A 286 15.01 -20.65 -21.26
C TRP A 286 15.48 -21.81 -20.36
N GLN A 287 14.74 -22.92 -20.34
CA GLN A 287 15.13 -24.12 -19.59
C GLN A 287 16.44 -24.76 -20.09
N ARG A 288 16.70 -24.72 -21.41
CA ARG A 288 17.96 -25.17 -22.00
C ARG A 288 19.12 -24.28 -21.55
N GLY A 289 18.98 -22.96 -21.65
CA GLY A 289 20.01 -22.02 -21.22
C GLY A 289 20.37 -22.16 -19.74
N ILE A 290 19.39 -22.40 -18.86
CA ILE A 290 19.65 -22.68 -17.44
C ILE A 290 20.44 -23.98 -17.25
N ARG A 291 20.05 -25.05 -17.93
CA ARG A 291 20.77 -26.34 -17.84
C ARG A 291 22.22 -26.21 -18.31
N GLU A 292 22.44 -25.54 -19.44
CA GLU A 292 23.78 -25.29 -19.98
C GLU A 292 24.63 -24.45 -19.02
N ALA A 293 24.05 -23.39 -18.43
CA ALA A 293 24.73 -22.57 -17.44
C ALA A 293 25.12 -23.35 -16.17
N LEU A 294 24.22 -24.21 -15.65
CA LEU A 294 24.50 -25.07 -14.51
C LEU A 294 25.59 -26.11 -14.83
N GLN A 295 25.54 -26.72 -16.02
CA GLN A 295 26.55 -27.68 -16.46
C GLN A 295 27.93 -27.01 -16.60
N ALA A 296 27.97 -25.78 -17.15
CA ALA A 296 29.19 -25.00 -17.22
C ALA A 296 29.75 -24.66 -15.83
N HIS A 297 28.88 -24.37 -14.86
CA HIS A 297 29.30 -24.12 -13.47
C HIS A 297 29.92 -25.36 -12.80
N VAL A 298 29.33 -26.54 -12.99
CA VAL A 298 29.86 -27.82 -12.47
C VAL A 298 31.17 -28.23 -13.16
N ALA A 299 31.32 -27.90 -14.45
CA ALA A 299 32.55 -28.14 -15.20
C ALA A 299 33.66 -27.14 -14.89
N HIS A 300 33.37 -26.03 -14.21
CA HIS A 300 34.32 -24.96 -13.99
C HIS A 300 35.41 -25.38 -12.98
N PRO A 301 36.71 -25.20 -13.28
CA PRO A 301 37.80 -25.65 -12.40
C PRO A 301 37.85 -24.95 -11.03
N ARG A 302 37.20 -23.77 -10.89
CA ARG A 302 37.08 -23.05 -9.60
C ARG A 302 36.00 -23.59 -8.64
N THR A 303 35.14 -24.50 -9.08
CA THR A 303 34.05 -25.09 -8.26
C THR A 303 34.30 -26.56 -7.92
N ARG A 304 35.35 -27.16 -8.50
CA ARG A 304 35.88 -28.47 -8.08
C ARG A 304 36.76 -28.28 -6.84
N CYS A 305 36.14 -28.22 -5.68
CA CYS A 305 36.80 -28.45 -4.38
C CYS A 305 36.53 -29.88 -3.93
#